data_AF-A0AA40EGT3-F1
#
_entry.id   AF-A0AA40EGT3-F1
#
_cell.length_a   1.000
_cell.length_b   1.000
_cell.length_c   1.000
_cell.angle_alpha   90.00
_cell.angle_beta   90.00
_cell.angle_gamma   90.00
#
_symmetry.space_group_name_H-M   'P 1'
#
loop_
_entity.id
_entity.type
_entity.pdbx_description
1 polymer ?
#
loop_
_entity_poly.entity_id
_entity_poly.type
_entity_poly.pdbx_seq_one_letter_code
_entity_poly.pdbx_strand_id
1 'polypeptide(L)'
;MASTYDQNSPYQKGAVLELRAHVPPLPFGLCYSAYPREEHERVELWSHEDRIAFAIANPPFDDVSDPNPELHTFTIVEDKTQRRLGVDPPGAHIVVGQFDLDLSSDNLDQPPLLLAKIYDGVDYMVLPESGPTEDYTDIDGMIRADSDYSIEAGAYEIMTPHEALSGKLIPRFYGCWTFPLDVPVSEGHPEGQPEQRWVRMILMEFIEGESMEAKINRAKASDSHKLDYELLPAEPKRLYVLKQLIEAEVLLWWEVGLKHEDLEPRNVMIKEDDSIVIIDFCQVRMTTFLNKTAGKTPKERADNPNKLPRSPIETYWPFSPSGSYFLLEDAAGGYWGSWIPQLWHREYNNGRDDGMEMAAAWLLETWSNDERYAPVSSAFLNHTEHEMRNPKIIKMLEALGRTPARPEHA
;
A
#
# COMPACT_ATOMS: atom_id res chain seq x y z
N MET A 1 14.34 -12.29 -26.38
CA MET A 1 15.60 -12.69 -25.70
C MET A 1 15.43 -12.31 -24.25
N ALA A 2 15.63 -13.22 -23.30
CA ALA A 2 15.66 -12.83 -21.88
C ALA A 2 16.82 -11.86 -21.70
N SER A 3 16.55 -10.69 -21.13
CA SER A 3 17.59 -9.71 -20.77
C SER A 3 18.58 -10.40 -19.83
N THR A 4 19.88 -10.26 -20.10
CA THR A 4 20.99 -10.77 -19.27
C THR A 4 21.00 -10.19 -17.86
N TYR A 5 20.10 -9.25 -17.55
CA TYR A 5 19.98 -8.60 -16.26
C TYR A 5 19.68 -9.54 -15.09
N ASP A 6 18.86 -10.55 -15.31
CA ASP A 6 18.35 -11.43 -14.24
C ASP A 6 19.48 -12.25 -13.57
N GLN A 7 20.61 -12.45 -14.26
CA GLN A 7 21.76 -13.20 -13.71
C GLN A 7 22.71 -12.34 -12.87
N ASN A 8 22.61 -11.01 -12.91
CA ASN A 8 23.59 -10.09 -12.31
C ASN A 8 23.01 -9.06 -11.33
N SER A 9 21.76 -9.22 -10.88
CA SER A 9 21.22 -8.37 -9.80
C SER A 9 22.12 -8.44 -8.56
N PRO A 10 22.44 -7.31 -7.90
CA PRO A 10 23.19 -7.31 -6.64
C PRO A 10 22.36 -7.87 -5.47
N TYR A 11 21.06 -8.04 -5.64
CA TYR A 11 20.10 -8.43 -4.60
C TYR A 11 19.80 -9.94 -4.61
N GLN A 12 20.83 -10.76 -4.76
CA GLN A 12 20.69 -12.21 -4.85
C GLN A 12 20.82 -12.91 -3.49
N LYS A 13 20.26 -14.12 -3.40
CA LYS A 13 20.45 -15.00 -2.24
C LYS A 13 21.94 -15.20 -1.93
N GLY A 14 22.31 -14.96 -0.68
CA GLY A 14 23.67 -15.04 -0.17
C GLY A 14 24.43 -13.72 -0.22
N ALA A 15 23.89 -12.68 -0.87
CA ALA A 15 24.47 -11.34 -0.79
C ALA A 15 24.36 -10.78 0.63
N VAL A 16 25.39 -10.05 1.04
CA VAL A 16 25.48 -9.39 2.34
C VAL A 16 25.57 -7.89 2.09
N LEU A 17 24.62 -7.14 2.62
CA LEU A 17 24.54 -5.69 2.51
C LEU A 17 25.06 -5.08 3.81
N GLU A 18 26.01 -4.14 3.70
CA GLU A 18 26.49 -3.35 4.84
C GLU A 18 25.65 -2.08 4.96
N LEU A 19 24.84 -2.02 6.00
CA LEU A 19 23.81 -1.03 6.22
C LEU A 19 24.27 0.01 7.23
N ARG A 20 23.94 1.27 6.97
CA ARG A 20 23.91 2.33 7.98
C ARG A 20 22.48 2.83 8.16
N ALA A 21 22.13 3.20 9.38
CA ALA A 21 20.84 3.81 9.66
C ALA A 21 20.69 5.11 8.85
N HIS A 22 19.48 5.38 8.38
CA HIS A 22 19.16 6.54 7.57
C HIS A 22 17.91 7.24 8.08
N VAL A 23 17.94 8.58 8.12
CA VAL A 23 16.75 9.38 8.40
C VAL A 23 16.12 9.73 7.05
N PRO A 24 14.93 9.20 6.72
CA PRO A 24 14.29 9.49 5.44
C PRO A 24 14.01 10.99 5.30
N PRO A 25 14.10 11.56 4.07
CA PRO A 25 13.58 12.91 3.85
C PRO A 25 12.07 12.94 4.09
N LEU A 26 11.53 14.14 4.33
CA LEU A 26 10.08 14.33 4.39
C LEU A 26 9.42 13.84 3.08
N PRO A 27 8.21 13.26 3.14
CA PRO A 27 7.50 12.81 1.95
C PRO A 27 7.39 13.91 0.90
N PHE A 28 7.73 13.56 -0.35
CA PHE A 28 7.67 14.44 -1.50
C PHE A 28 7.15 13.69 -2.73
N GLY A 29 6.77 14.42 -3.78
CA GLY A 29 6.13 13.83 -4.97
C GLY A 29 4.65 13.52 -4.76
N LEU A 30 3.99 12.94 -5.77
CA LEU A 30 2.53 12.73 -5.81
C LEU A 30 1.73 14.00 -5.44
N CYS A 31 1.24 14.07 -4.20
CA CYS A 31 0.47 15.20 -3.67
C CYS A 31 1.20 16.02 -2.59
N TYR A 32 2.45 15.67 -2.29
CA TYR A 32 3.31 16.34 -1.31
C TYR A 32 4.14 17.46 -1.95
N SER A 33 5.07 18.05 -1.19
CA SER A 33 5.96 19.10 -1.70
C SER A 33 6.82 18.61 -2.87
N ALA A 34 7.35 19.56 -3.64
CA ALA A 34 8.34 19.30 -4.67
C ALA A 34 9.60 18.64 -4.07
N TYR A 35 10.30 17.86 -4.89
CA TYR A 35 11.53 17.17 -4.49
C TYR A 35 12.63 18.20 -4.12
N PRO A 36 13.51 17.91 -3.13
CA PRO A 36 14.57 18.84 -2.74
C PRO A 36 15.68 19.01 -3.78
N ARG A 37 15.83 18.10 -4.75
CA ARG A 37 16.87 18.22 -5.79
C ARG A 37 16.34 18.96 -7.02
N GLU A 38 17.27 19.59 -7.74
CA GLU A 38 16.98 20.16 -9.05
C GLU A 38 16.55 19.05 -10.01
N GLU A 39 15.43 19.26 -10.70
CA GLU A 39 15.01 18.38 -11.77
C GLU A 39 16.00 18.50 -12.93
N HIS A 40 16.53 17.36 -13.36
CA HIS A 40 17.39 17.31 -14.54
C HIS A 40 16.51 17.21 -15.79
N GLU A 41 16.87 17.96 -16.84
CA GLU A 41 16.26 17.75 -18.16
C GLU A 41 16.35 16.26 -18.53
N ARG A 42 15.26 15.73 -19.10
CA ARG A 42 15.10 14.31 -19.44
C ARG A 42 16.34 13.79 -20.13
N VAL A 43 17.16 13.04 -19.39
CA VAL A 43 18.27 12.30 -19.97
C VAL A 43 17.67 11.00 -20.49
N GLU A 44 17.72 10.79 -21.80
CA GLU A 44 17.38 9.52 -22.43
C GLU A 44 18.41 8.45 -21.99
N LEU A 45 18.24 7.93 -20.77
CA LEU A 45 19.11 6.90 -20.19
C LEU A 45 18.65 5.53 -20.71
N TRP A 46 19.11 5.17 -21.91
CA TRP A 46 18.67 3.95 -22.59
C TRP A 46 19.42 2.69 -22.17
N SER A 47 20.67 2.81 -21.69
CA SER A 47 21.43 1.65 -21.17
C SER A 47 21.40 1.56 -19.65
N HIS A 48 21.62 0.36 -19.11
CA HIS A 48 21.75 0.15 -17.67
C HIS A 48 23.01 0.86 -17.13
N GLU A 49 24.09 0.85 -17.91
CA GLU A 49 25.34 1.55 -17.61
C GLU A 49 25.12 3.06 -17.47
N ASP A 50 24.36 3.68 -18.39
CA ASP A 50 24.02 5.11 -18.31
C ASP A 50 23.24 5.41 -17.03
N ARG A 51 22.34 4.52 -16.62
CA ARG A 51 21.54 4.68 -15.39
C ARG A 51 22.39 4.56 -14.13
N ILE A 52 23.37 3.66 -14.12
CA ILE A 52 24.35 3.57 -13.02
C ILE A 52 25.18 4.86 -12.95
N ALA A 53 25.74 5.31 -14.08
CA ALA A 53 26.53 6.54 -14.13
C ALA A 53 25.70 7.76 -13.69
N PHE A 54 24.43 7.81 -14.10
CA PHE A 54 23.49 8.82 -13.63
C PHE A 54 23.29 8.74 -12.12
N ALA A 55 23.02 7.56 -11.56
CA ALA A 55 22.85 7.37 -10.12
C ALA A 55 24.06 7.81 -9.28
N ILE A 56 25.28 7.61 -9.78
CA ILE A 56 26.51 8.08 -9.13
C ILE A 56 26.59 9.61 -9.13
N ALA A 57 26.28 10.24 -10.27
CA ALA A 57 26.25 11.70 -10.39
C ALA A 57 25.09 12.34 -9.61
N ASN A 58 24.08 11.54 -9.29
CA ASN A 58 22.79 11.95 -8.73
C ASN A 58 22.40 11.10 -7.53
N PRO A 59 23.22 11.07 -6.46
CA PRO A 59 22.96 10.21 -5.32
C PRO A 59 21.63 10.60 -4.64
N PRO A 60 21.00 9.65 -3.91
CA PRO A 60 19.87 9.95 -3.06
C PRO A 60 20.15 11.10 -2.09
N PHE A 61 19.10 11.84 -1.71
CA PHE A 61 19.23 12.98 -0.79
C PHE A 61 19.65 12.50 0.62
N ASP A 62 20.85 12.85 1.08
CA ASP A 62 21.37 12.60 2.45
C ASP A 62 21.20 13.88 3.29
N ASP A 63 20.42 13.84 4.37
CA ASP A 63 20.22 15.06 5.20
C ASP A 63 21.38 15.28 6.19
N VAL A 64 21.91 14.25 6.84
CA VAL A 64 23.10 14.36 7.69
C VAL A 64 23.76 12.99 7.82
N SER A 65 25.02 12.85 7.41
CA SER A 65 25.82 11.66 7.74
C SER A 65 26.50 11.87 9.09
N ASP A 66 26.21 10.99 10.05
CA ASP A 66 27.12 10.76 11.17
C ASP A 66 28.50 10.43 10.56
N PRO A 67 29.59 11.11 10.95
CA PRO A 67 30.93 10.79 10.45
C PRO A 67 31.38 9.36 10.79
N ASN A 68 30.77 8.71 11.79
CA ASN A 68 31.06 7.34 12.19
C ASN A 68 29.74 6.56 12.41
N PRO A 69 29.00 6.23 11.33
CA PRO A 69 27.76 5.52 11.50
C PRO A 69 28.03 4.12 12.05
N GLU A 70 27.15 3.64 12.94
CA GLU A 70 27.11 2.23 13.29
C GLU A 70 26.72 1.42 12.04
N LEU A 71 27.51 0.40 11.74
CA LEU A 71 27.33 -0.46 10.58
C LEU A 71 26.70 -1.78 11.01
N HIS A 72 25.72 -2.21 10.23
CA HIS A 72 24.98 -3.45 10.41
C HIS A 72 25.01 -4.25 9.13
N THR A 73 24.66 -5.53 9.22
CA THR A 73 24.66 -6.43 8.08
C THR A 73 23.30 -7.06 7.88
N PHE A 74 22.87 -7.08 6.63
CA PHE A 74 21.68 -7.80 6.20
C PHE A 74 22.07 -8.85 5.16
N THR A 75 21.84 -10.12 5.49
CA THR A 75 22.14 -11.25 4.61
C THR A 75 20.86 -11.70 3.91
N ILE A 76 20.84 -11.62 2.58
CA ILE A 76 19.68 -12.04 1.78
C ILE A 76 19.59 -13.57 1.79
N VAL A 77 18.48 -14.12 2.29
CA VAL A 77 18.23 -15.57 2.33
C VAL A 77 17.29 -16.04 1.23
N GLU A 78 16.42 -15.15 0.75
CA GLU A 78 15.45 -15.40 -0.30
C GLU A 78 15.17 -14.10 -1.08
N ASP A 79 15.10 -14.21 -2.41
CA ASP A 79 14.63 -13.14 -3.27
C ASP A 79 13.15 -13.38 -3.58
N LYS A 80 12.29 -12.39 -3.30
CA LYS A 80 10.84 -12.47 -3.57
C LYS A 80 10.46 -11.83 -4.91
N THR A 81 11.29 -10.96 -5.46
CA THR A 81 11.02 -10.25 -6.72
C THR A 81 12.07 -10.59 -7.75
N GLN A 82 11.80 -11.58 -8.60
CA GLN A 82 12.54 -11.77 -9.84
C GLN A 82 12.09 -10.71 -10.86
N ARG A 83 12.70 -9.52 -10.80
CA ARG A 83 12.38 -8.42 -11.73
C ARG A 83 13.14 -8.59 -13.05
N ARG A 84 12.39 -8.59 -14.15
CA ARG A 84 12.91 -8.50 -15.51
C ARG A 84 12.77 -7.07 -16.03
N LEU A 85 13.90 -6.38 -16.22
CA LEU A 85 13.94 -5.05 -16.84
C LEU A 85 13.13 -5.01 -18.14
N GLY A 86 12.21 -4.05 -18.23
CA GLY A 86 11.36 -3.85 -19.41
C GLY A 86 10.17 -4.80 -19.54
N VAL A 87 9.96 -5.72 -18.59
CA VAL A 87 8.83 -6.66 -18.58
C VAL A 87 7.98 -6.48 -17.33
N ASP A 88 8.61 -6.36 -16.16
CA ASP A 88 7.91 -6.18 -14.88
C ASP A 88 7.75 -4.68 -14.55
N PRO A 89 6.69 -4.28 -13.83
CA PRO A 89 6.50 -2.89 -13.45
C PRO A 89 7.69 -2.37 -12.64
N PRO A 90 8.16 -1.14 -12.91
CA PRO A 90 9.26 -0.52 -12.16
C PRO A 90 8.91 -0.38 -10.68
N GLY A 91 9.92 -0.34 -9.81
CA GLY A 91 9.70 -0.20 -8.36
C GLY A 91 10.78 -0.86 -7.50
N ALA A 92 10.49 -0.98 -6.20
CA ALA A 92 11.42 -1.51 -5.21
C ALA A 92 11.63 -3.04 -5.32
N HIS A 93 12.87 -3.49 -5.10
CA HIS A 93 13.19 -4.91 -4.91
C HIS A 93 12.72 -5.38 -3.53
N ILE A 94 12.13 -6.57 -3.46
CA ILE A 94 11.70 -7.20 -2.21
C ILE A 94 12.52 -8.45 -1.98
N VAL A 95 13.24 -8.47 -0.86
CA VAL A 95 14.05 -9.62 -0.44
C VAL A 95 13.75 -9.96 1.01
N VAL A 96 13.99 -11.21 1.39
CA VAL A 96 13.91 -11.68 2.76
C VAL A 96 15.31 -12.04 3.23
N GLY A 97 15.65 -11.66 4.45
CA GLY A 97 16.99 -11.82 4.98
C GLY A 97 17.06 -11.87 6.49
N GLN A 98 18.28 -12.03 6.97
CA GLN A 98 18.64 -11.99 8.38
C GLN A 98 19.40 -10.70 8.65
N PHE A 99 19.05 -10.05 9.74
CA PHE A 99 19.70 -8.83 10.21
C PHE A 99 20.49 -9.14 11.47
N ASP A 100 21.68 -8.56 11.60
CA ASP A 100 22.61 -8.91 12.68
C ASP A 100 22.25 -8.33 14.05
N LEU A 101 21.37 -7.33 14.11
CA LEU A 101 20.78 -6.89 15.35
C LEU A 101 19.74 -7.89 15.86
N ASP A 102 19.85 -8.23 17.15
CA ASP A 102 18.79 -8.96 17.84
C ASP A 102 17.59 -8.03 18.04
N LEU A 103 16.68 -8.09 17.07
CA LEU A 103 15.40 -7.39 17.11
C LEU A 103 14.31 -8.21 17.83
N SER A 104 14.64 -9.39 18.37
CA SER A 104 13.67 -10.23 19.05
C SER A 104 13.46 -9.75 20.49
N SER A 105 12.21 -9.46 20.86
CA SER A 105 11.84 -9.32 22.27
C SER A 105 11.77 -10.66 23.00
N ASP A 106 11.78 -11.76 22.25
CA ASP A 106 11.23 -13.05 22.69
C ASP A 106 12.28 -14.15 22.93
N ASN A 107 13.58 -13.81 23.02
CA ASN A 107 14.68 -14.78 23.20
C ASN A 107 14.59 -15.96 22.21
N LEU A 108 14.44 -15.65 20.92
CA LEU A 108 14.38 -16.69 19.91
C LEU A 108 15.78 -17.28 19.68
N ASP A 109 15.87 -18.60 19.50
CA ASP A 109 17.13 -19.30 19.22
C ASP A 109 17.76 -18.91 17.87
N GLN A 110 16.99 -18.23 17.01
CA GLN A 110 17.44 -17.75 15.70
C GLN A 110 16.95 -16.32 15.47
N PRO A 111 17.74 -15.47 14.78
CA PRO A 111 17.30 -14.13 14.41
C PRO A 111 16.05 -14.22 13.52
N PRO A 112 15.05 -13.36 13.72
CA PRO A 112 13.83 -13.39 12.93
C PRO A 112 14.15 -13.09 11.46
N LEU A 113 13.39 -13.71 10.55
CA LEU A 113 13.41 -13.31 9.15
C LEU A 113 12.73 -11.95 8.99
N LEU A 114 13.39 -11.07 8.24
CA LEU A 114 12.90 -9.73 7.95
C LEU A 114 12.72 -9.55 6.46
N LEU A 115 11.77 -8.68 6.09
CA LEU A 115 11.57 -8.25 4.72
C LEU A 115 12.28 -6.92 4.51
N ALA A 116 13.11 -6.85 3.49
CA ALA A 116 13.74 -5.63 3.03
C ALA A 116 13.12 -5.18 1.71
N LYS A 117 12.70 -3.91 1.67
CA LYS A 117 12.23 -3.23 0.47
C LYS A 117 13.30 -2.23 0.04
N ILE A 118 13.91 -2.48 -1.12
CA ILE A 118 15.10 -1.78 -1.61
C ILE A 118 14.69 -0.86 -2.77
N TYR A 119 14.93 0.44 -2.60
CA TYR A 119 14.55 1.50 -3.53
C TYR A 119 15.78 1.91 -4.33
N ASP A 120 16.06 1.11 -5.36
CA ASP A 120 17.16 1.36 -6.27
C ASP A 120 16.69 2.09 -7.52
N GLY A 121 17.00 3.38 -7.66
CA GLY A 121 16.59 4.13 -8.85
C GLY A 121 17.10 3.56 -10.18
N VAL A 122 18.16 2.73 -10.16
CA VAL A 122 18.67 2.01 -11.34
C VAL A 122 17.71 0.88 -11.78
N ASP A 123 16.74 0.50 -10.94
CA ASP A 123 15.68 -0.45 -11.27
C ASP A 123 14.32 0.21 -11.55
N TYR A 124 14.19 1.51 -11.26
CA TYR A 124 13.00 2.30 -11.58
C TYR A 124 13.01 2.78 -13.03
N MET A 125 12.28 2.10 -13.90
CA MET A 125 12.16 2.48 -15.32
C MET A 125 11.63 3.90 -15.48
N VAL A 126 12.29 4.66 -16.34
CA VAL A 126 11.70 5.87 -16.96
C VAL A 126 10.72 5.37 -18.02
N LEU A 127 9.42 5.55 -17.78
CA LEU A 127 8.42 5.13 -18.75
C LEU A 127 8.56 5.98 -20.02
N PRO A 128 8.64 5.37 -21.22
CA PRO A 128 8.59 6.13 -22.45
C PRO A 128 7.22 6.81 -22.59
N GLU A 129 7.26 8.04 -23.11
CA GLU A 129 6.22 9.06 -23.36
C GLU A 129 4.93 8.58 -24.08
N SER A 130 4.80 7.30 -24.41
CA SER A 130 3.70 6.75 -25.20
C SER A 130 2.44 6.36 -24.40
N GLY A 131 2.38 6.64 -23.11
CA GLY A 131 1.17 6.50 -22.30
C GLY A 131 0.31 7.77 -22.36
N PRO A 132 -1.03 7.68 -22.49
CA PRO A 132 -1.93 8.84 -22.64
C PRO A 132 -2.12 9.68 -21.37
N THR A 133 -1.25 9.56 -20.37
CA THR A 133 -1.34 10.29 -19.09
C THR A 133 -0.08 11.14 -18.92
N GLU A 134 -0.21 12.42 -19.30
CA GLU A 134 0.81 13.48 -19.25
C GLU A 134 1.36 13.76 -17.83
N ASP A 135 0.81 13.16 -16.77
CA ASP A 135 1.12 13.55 -15.38
C ASP A 135 2.31 12.80 -14.74
N TYR A 136 2.87 11.77 -15.38
CA TYR A 136 3.93 10.92 -14.78
C TYR A 136 5.20 10.76 -15.63
N THR A 137 5.32 11.44 -16.76
CA THR A 137 6.34 11.14 -17.79
C THR A 137 7.71 11.79 -17.56
N ASP A 138 7.84 12.68 -16.58
CA ASP A 138 8.97 13.61 -16.52
C ASP A 138 9.93 13.39 -15.34
N ILE A 139 9.67 12.39 -14.49
CA ILE A 139 10.46 12.14 -13.28
C ILE A 139 11.51 11.06 -13.54
N ASP A 140 12.79 11.35 -13.28
CA ASP A 140 13.85 10.36 -13.40
C ASP A 140 13.70 9.24 -12.34
N GLY A 141 14.25 8.05 -12.64
CA GLY A 141 14.12 6.87 -11.79
C GLY A 141 14.68 7.04 -10.37
N MET A 142 15.67 7.92 -10.16
CA MET A 142 16.22 8.21 -8.82
C MET A 142 15.22 9.01 -8.00
N ILE A 143 14.65 10.06 -8.59
CA ILE A 143 13.61 10.87 -7.93
C ILE A 143 12.40 10.00 -7.59
N ARG A 144 11.98 9.12 -8.52
CA ARG A 144 10.85 8.23 -8.27
C ARG A 144 11.13 7.23 -7.15
N ALA A 145 12.32 6.62 -7.13
CA ALA A 145 12.72 5.70 -6.07
C ALA A 145 12.76 6.38 -4.69
N ASP A 146 13.36 7.57 -4.60
CA ASP A 146 13.40 8.35 -3.37
C ASP A 146 11.99 8.82 -2.96
N SER A 147 11.10 9.12 -3.92
CA SER A 147 9.72 9.53 -3.65
C SER A 147 8.95 8.39 -2.99
N ASP A 148 8.94 7.22 -3.63
CA ASP A 148 8.26 6.03 -3.10
C ASP A 148 8.86 5.63 -1.73
N TYR A 149 10.18 5.73 -1.58
CA TYR A 149 10.88 5.50 -0.31
C TYR A 149 10.43 6.48 0.79
N SER A 150 10.46 7.79 0.52
CA SER A 150 10.16 8.82 1.51
C SER A 150 8.70 8.78 1.97
N ILE A 151 7.78 8.54 1.04
CA ILE A 151 6.34 8.41 1.33
C ILE A 151 6.09 7.20 2.23
N GLU A 152 6.64 6.04 1.86
CA GLU A 152 6.43 4.81 2.62
C GLU A 152 7.12 4.85 3.99
N ALA A 153 8.35 5.37 4.06
CA ALA A 153 9.05 5.57 5.32
C ALA A 153 8.27 6.50 6.25
N GLY A 154 7.82 7.66 5.75
CA GLY A 154 7.01 8.60 6.54
C GLY A 154 5.69 7.98 7.01
N ALA A 155 5.08 7.11 6.20
CA ALA A 155 3.87 6.38 6.58
C ALA A 155 4.15 5.44 7.77
N TYR A 156 5.21 4.65 7.71
CA TYR A 156 5.59 3.75 8.80
C TYR A 156 6.01 4.51 10.06
N GLU A 157 6.73 5.62 9.95
CA GLU A 157 7.11 6.45 11.10
C GLU A 157 5.87 6.98 11.85
N ILE A 158 4.82 7.37 11.14
CA ILE A 158 3.56 7.82 11.76
C ILE A 158 2.79 6.65 12.39
N MET A 159 2.76 5.48 11.74
CA MET A 159 1.97 4.34 12.21
C MET A 159 2.62 3.56 13.35
N THR A 160 3.95 3.48 13.38
CA THR A 160 4.71 2.62 14.32
C THR A 160 4.42 2.91 15.80
N PRO A 161 4.26 4.17 16.25
CA PRO A 161 3.92 4.48 17.64
C PRO A 161 2.53 3.96 18.09
N HIS A 162 1.66 3.54 17.15
CA HIS A 162 0.31 3.08 17.47
C HIS A 162 0.25 1.56 17.61
N GLU A 163 0.17 1.05 18.85
CA GLU A 163 0.08 -0.40 19.15
C GLU A 163 -1.12 -1.12 18.55
N ALA A 164 -2.17 -0.39 18.16
CA ALA A 164 -3.32 -0.94 17.46
C ALA A 164 -3.01 -1.28 15.99
N LEU A 165 -1.96 -0.67 15.43
CA LEU A 165 -1.55 -0.80 14.04
C LEU A 165 -0.31 -1.69 13.90
N SER A 166 0.79 -1.32 14.56
CA SER A 166 2.11 -1.93 14.38
C SER A 166 2.14 -3.42 14.79
N GLY A 167 2.54 -4.29 13.88
CA GLY A 167 2.58 -5.76 14.05
C GLY A 167 1.21 -6.43 14.10
N LYS A 168 0.12 -5.68 13.89
CA LYS A 168 -1.26 -6.20 13.88
C LYS A 168 -1.91 -6.01 12.52
N LEU A 169 -2.08 -4.75 12.10
CA LEU A 169 -2.69 -4.37 10.84
C LEU A 169 -1.67 -3.97 9.78
N ILE A 170 -0.47 -3.59 10.21
CA ILE A 170 0.69 -3.31 9.36
C ILE A 170 1.89 -4.12 9.87
N PRO A 171 2.91 -4.36 9.03
CA PRO A 171 4.17 -4.94 9.49
C PRO A 171 4.80 -4.08 10.59
N ARG A 172 5.52 -4.70 11.54
CA ARG A 172 6.45 -3.92 12.37
C ARG A 172 7.53 -3.30 11.48
N PHE A 173 7.83 -2.03 11.71
CA PHE A 173 8.86 -1.28 11.00
C PHE A 173 10.15 -1.25 11.84
N TYR A 174 11.26 -1.69 11.24
CA TYR A 174 12.58 -1.78 11.87
C TYR A 174 13.54 -0.69 11.38
N GLY A 175 12.99 0.38 10.82
CA GLY A 175 13.74 1.57 10.45
C GLY A 175 14.15 1.63 8.99
N CYS A 176 14.80 2.75 8.72
CA CYS A 176 15.28 3.17 7.42
C CYS A 176 16.80 2.97 7.36
N TRP A 177 17.25 2.46 6.21
CA TRP A 177 18.62 2.03 6.02
C TRP A 177 19.13 2.50 4.67
N THR A 178 20.44 2.65 4.56
CA THR A 178 21.09 2.90 3.27
C THR A 178 22.41 2.15 3.21
N PHE A 179 22.83 1.78 2.00
CA PHE A 179 24.06 1.04 1.78
C PHE A 179 24.68 1.43 0.44
N PRO A 180 26.01 1.33 0.31
CA PRO A 180 26.68 1.50 -0.96
C PRO A 180 26.60 0.21 -1.77
N LEU A 181 26.48 0.35 -3.09
CA LEU A 181 26.76 -0.70 -4.06
C LEU A 181 27.99 -0.34 -4.88
N ASP A 182 28.91 -1.29 -4.98
CA ASP A 182 30.08 -1.16 -5.83
C ASP A 182 29.67 -1.18 -7.30
N VAL A 183 30.16 -0.21 -8.06
CA VAL A 183 29.94 -0.14 -9.50
C VAL A 183 31.06 -0.90 -10.21
N PRO A 184 30.74 -1.81 -11.15
CA PRO A 184 31.76 -2.47 -11.94
C PRO A 184 32.63 -1.44 -12.65
N VAL A 185 33.95 -1.51 -12.47
CA VAL A 185 34.90 -0.61 -13.14
C VAL A 185 34.76 -0.81 -14.65
N SER A 186 34.19 0.17 -15.36
CA SER A 186 34.12 0.14 -16.82
C SER A 186 35.44 0.62 -17.43
N GLU A 187 35.76 0.15 -18.64
CA GLU A 187 36.96 0.55 -19.38
C GLU A 187 36.93 2.07 -19.64
N GLY A 188 37.72 2.84 -18.89
CA GLY A 188 37.83 4.29 -19.08
C GLY A 188 37.78 5.14 -17.81
N HIS A 189 37.40 4.57 -16.65
CA HIS A 189 37.48 5.31 -15.39
C HIS A 189 38.94 5.44 -14.92
N PRO A 190 39.36 6.62 -14.42
CA PRO A 190 40.70 6.80 -13.89
C PRO A 190 40.96 5.83 -12.74
N GLU A 191 42.06 5.07 -12.82
CA GLU A 191 42.49 4.12 -11.79
C GLU A 191 42.56 4.81 -10.42
N GLY A 192 41.80 4.33 -9.42
CA GLY A 192 42.03 4.76 -8.05
C GLY A 192 41.01 4.38 -6.98
N GLN A 193 39.70 4.40 -7.26
CA GLN A 193 38.68 4.08 -6.27
C GLN A 193 37.44 3.45 -6.94
N PRO A 194 36.85 2.38 -6.38
CA PRO A 194 35.54 1.92 -6.83
C PRO A 194 34.53 3.03 -6.61
N GLU A 195 33.84 3.45 -7.67
CA GLU A 195 32.69 4.35 -7.52
C GLU A 195 31.56 3.57 -6.86
N GLN A 196 30.96 4.16 -5.83
CA GLN A 196 29.84 3.58 -5.11
C GLN A 196 28.59 4.40 -5.39
N ARG A 197 27.47 3.72 -5.59
CA ARG A 197 26.15 4.35 -5.61
C ARG A 197 25.38 3.97 -4.35
N TRP A 198 24.72 4.94 -3.75
CA TRP A 198 23.95 4.72 -2.53
C TRP A 198 22.52 4.30 -2.85
N VAL A 199 22.01 3.34 -2.10
CA VAL A 199 20.65 2.80 -2.24
C VAL A 199 19.90 2.91 -0.93
N ARG A 200 18.59 3.18 -1.00
CA ARG A 200 17.70 3.29 0.17
C ARG A 200 16.96 2.00 0.41
N MET A 201 16.68 1.71 1.69
CA MET A 201 15.99 0.50 2.09
C MET A 201 15.11 0.74 3.31
N ILE A 202 13.99 0.05 3.34
CA ILE A 202 13.11 -0.09 4.51
C ILE A 202 13.20 -1.53 4.99
N LEU A 203 13.39 -1.72 6.29
CA LEU A 203 13.40 -3.03 6.94
C LEU A 203 12.10 -3.20 7.73
N MET A 204 11.40 -4.31 7.54
CA MET A 204 10.11 -4.57 8.19
C MET A 204 9.91 -6.06 8.51
N GLU A 205 8.88 -6.34 9.30
CA GLU A 205 8.45 -7.69 9.63
C GLU A 205 8.15 -8.49 8.37
N PHE A 206 8.73 -9.68 8.28
CA PHE A 206 8.32 -10.65 7.27
C PHE A 206 6.96 -11.23 7.66
N ILE A 207 5.96 -11.02 6.80
CA ILE A 207 4.60 -11.50 7.04
C ILE A 207 4.47 -12.92 6.50
N GLU A 208 4.37 -13.89 7.41
CA GLU A 208 4.01 -15.26 7.07
C GLU A 208 2.53 -15.33 6.66
N GLY A 209 2.30 -15.33 5.36
CA GLY A 209 0.97 -15.36 4.80
C GLY A 209 1.04 -15.28 3.29
N GLU A 210 -0.10 -15.00 2.69
CA GLU A 210 -0.21 -14.89 1.25
C GLU A 210 -1.04 -13.67 0.88
N SER A 211 -0.65 -12.95 -0.18
CA SER A 211 -1.46 -11.86 -0.68
C SER A 211 -2.84 -12.37 -1.13
N MET A 212 -3.86 -11.53 -0.94
CA MET A 212 -5.20 -11.82 -1.42
C MET A 212 -5.21 -12.01 -2.94
N GLU A 213 -4.41 -11.24 -3.68
CA GLU A 213 -4.25 -11.41 -5.12
C GLU A 213 -3.72 -12.79 -5.50
N ALA A 214 -2.71 -13.34 -4.81
CA ALA A 214 -2.19 -14.67 -5.13
C ALA A 214 -3.26 -15.76 -4.92
N LYS A 215 -4.11 -15.62 -3.88
CA LYS A 215 -5.29 -16.49 -3.69
C LYS A 215 -6.28 -16.36 -4.84
N ILE A 216 -6.58 -15.14 -5.28
CA ILE A 216 -7.46 -14.85 -6.42
C ILE A 216 -6.89 -15.45 -7.71
N ASN A 217 -5.59 -15.28 -7.96
CA ASN A 217 -4.94 -15.73 -9.19
C ASN A 217 -4.91 -17.26 -9.30
N ARG A 218 -4.77 -18.00 -8.19
CA ARG A 218 -4.96 -19.46 -8.20
C ARG A 218 -6.38 -19.89 -8.54
N ALA A 219 -7.36 -19.10 -8.15
CA ALA A 219 -8.76 -19.37 -8.43
C ALA A 219 -9.17 -18.98 -9.87
N LYS A 220 -8.38 -18.15 -10.56
CA LYS A 220 -8.57 -17.85 -11.98
C LYS A 220 -8.02 -19.01 -12.81
N ALA A 221 -8.90 -19.78 -13.46
CA ALA A 221 -8.46 -20.82 -14.39
C ALA A 221 -7.65 -20.19 -15.55
N SER A 222 -6.51 -20.79 -15.92
CA SER A 222 -5.50 -20.21 -16.82
C SER A 222 -6.04 -19.72 -18.17
N ASP A 223 -7.18 -20.25 -18.63
CA ASP A 223 -7.64 -20.08 -20.01
C ASP A 223 -9.01 -19.40 -20.16
N SER A 224 -9.74 -19.08 -19.06
CA SER A 224 -11.15 -18.66 -19.19
C SER A 224 -11.53 -17.30 -18.61
N HIS A 225 -10.60 -16.57 -17.97
CA HIS A 225 -10.89 -15.38 -17.15
C HIS A 225 -12.00 -15.60 -16.09
N LYS A 226 -12.49 -16.84 -15.94
CA LYS A 226 -13.56 -17.20 -15.03
C LYS A 226 -12.94 -17.62 -13.71
N LEU A 227 -13.46 -17.01 -12.66
CA LEU A 227 -13.09 -17.32 -11.29
C LEU A 227 -13.81 -18.59 -10.84
N ASP A 228 -13.03 -19.56 -10.34
CA ASP A 228 -13.52 -20.73 -9.64
C ASP A 228 -13.62 -20.43 -8.14
N TYR A 229 -14.83 -20.11 -7.69
CA TYR A 229 -15.10 -19.75 -6.29
C TYR A 229 -14.86 -20.90 -5.31
N GLU A 230 -14.81 -22.15 -5.76
CA GLU A 230 -14.50 -23.31 -4.91
C GLU A 230 -13.01 -23.38 -4.54
N LEU A 231 -12.14 -22.69 -5.30
CA LEU A 231 -10.71 -22.57 -5.01
C LEU A 231 -10.38 -21.38 -4.08
N LEU A 232 -11.36 -20.51 -3.85
CA LEU A 232 -11.25 -19.43 -2.86
C LEU A 232 -11.65 -19.91 -1.46
N PRO A 233 -11.27 -19.19 -0.40
CA PRO A 233 -11.86 -19.42 0.91
C PRO A 233 -13.38 -19.34 0.87
N ALA A 234 -14.03 -20.12 1.74
CA ALA A 234 -15.48 -20.12 1.87
C ALA A 234 -16.01 -18.70 2.09
N GLU A 235 -17.20 -18.41 1.54
CA GLU A 235 -17.77 -17.07 1.55
C GLU A 235 -17.79 -16.37 2.94
N PRO A 236 -18.16 -17.04 4.05
CA PRO A 236 -18.11 -16.42 5.37
C PRO A 236 -16.70 -15.94 5.76
N LYS A 237 -15.65 -16.68 5.38
CA LYS A 237 -14.25 -16.27 5.63
C LYS A 237 -13.85 -15.07 4.77
N ARG A 238 -14.26 -15.04 3.50
CA ARG A 238 -13.98 -13.89 2.62
C ARG A 238 -14.66 -12.61 3.13
N LEU A 239 -15.90 -12.71 3.59
CA LEU A 239 -16.61 -11.60 4.23
C LEU A 239 -15.97 -11.19 5.56
N TYR A 240 -15.44 -12.12 6.34
CA TYR A 240 -14.68 -11.81 7.55
C TYR A 240 -13.38 -11.05 7.25
N VAL A 241 -12.62 -11.45 6.24
CA VAL A 241 -11.45 -10.72 5.74
C VAL A 241 -11.83 -9.32 5.25
N LEU A 242 -12.91 -9.21 4.49
CA LEU A 242 -13.41 -7.92 4.00
C LEU A 242 -13.83 -6.98 5.13
N LYS A 243 -14.48 -7.53 6.17
CA LYS A 243 -14.81 -6.81 7.39
C LYS A 243 -13.53 -6.24 8.02
N GLN A 244 -12.52 -7.06 8.25
CA GLN A 244 -11.26 -6.61 8.85
C GLN A 244 -10.59 -5.49 8.03
N LEU A 245 -10.61 -5.59 6.70
CA LEU A 245 -10.03 -4.59 5.81
C LEU A 245 -10.71 -3.22 5.93
N ILE A 246 -12.04 -3.22 5.91
CA ILE A 246 -12.86 -2.02 6.11
C ILE A 246 -12.59 -1.39 7.49
N GLU A 247 -12.54 -2.22 8.53
CA GLU A 247 -12.23 -1.74 9.88
C GLU A 247 -10.81 -1.16 9.99
N ALA A 248 -9.84 -1.79 9.31
CA ALA A 248 -8.45 -1.35 9.29
C ALA A 248 -8.28 -0.01 8.57
N GLU A 249 -8.91 0.19 7.41
CA GLU A 249 -8.84 1.47 6.69
C GLU A 249 -9.50 2.61 7.48
N VAL A 250 -10.64 2.36 8.13
CA VAL A 250 -11.26 3.35 9.03
C VAL A 250 -10.32 3.68 10.19
N LEU A 251 -9.62 2.68 10.76
CA LEU A 251 -8.70 2.89 11.87
C LEU A 251 -7.44 3.66 11.43
N LEU A 252 -6.86 3.35 10.26
CA LEU A 252 -5.74 4.09 9.67
C LEU A 252 -6.11 5.56 9.47
N TRP A 253 -7.27 5.83 8.88
CA TRP A 253 -7.72 7.20 8.70
C TRP A 253 -7.96 7.90 10.05
N TRP A 254 -8.60 7.22 11.00
CA TRP A 254 -8.98 7.82 12.27
C TRP A 254 -7.78 8.12 13.18
N GLU A 255 -6.92 7.13 13.41
CA GLU A 255 -5.83 7.21 14.37
C GLU A 255 -4.68 8.07 13.85
N VAL A 256 -4.32 7.92 12.58
CA VAL A 256 -3.10 8.52 12.00
C VAL A 256 -3.37 9.43 10.80
N GLY A 257 -4.62 9.56 10.35
CA GLY A 257 -4.95 10.44 9.23
C GLY A 257 -4.33 9.99 7.91
N LEU A 258 -4.17 8.68 7.73
CA LEU A 258 -3.58 8.06 6.54
C LEU A 258 -4.68 7.44 5.67
N LYS A 259 -4.63 7.69 4.36
CA LYS A 259 -5.38 6.93 3.35
C LYS A 259 -4.39 6.16 2.49
N HIS A 260 -4.67 4.89 2.22
CA HIS A 260 -3.73 4.06 1.47
C HIS A 260 -3.61 4.48 0.00
N GLU A 261 -4.70 4.94 -0.61
CA GLU A 261 -4.86 5.32 -2.03
C GLU A 261 -4.55 4.21 -3.06
N ASP A 262 -3.96 3.10 -2.63
CA ASP A 262 -3.62 1.93 -3.45
C ASP A 262 -3.92 0.63 -2.68
N LEU A 263 -5.08 0.57 -2.02
CA LEU A 263 -5.47 -0.58 -1.22
C LEU A 263 -5.93 -1.71 -2.16
N GLU A 264 -5.04 -2.41 -2.83
CA GLU A 264 -5.42 -3.48 -3.75
C GLU A 264 -5.24 -4.87 -3.13
N PRO A 265 -5.84 -5.95 -3.67
CA PRO A 265 -5.65 -7.31 -3.16
C PRO A 265 -4.18 -7.75 -3.10
N ARG A 266 -3.32 -7.17 -3.94
CA ARG A 266 -1.86 -7.39 -3.90
C ARG A 266 -1.20 -6.82 -2.64
N ASN A 267 -1.82 -5.80 -2.05
CA ASN A 267 -1.34 -5.05 -0.88
C ASN A 267 -2.00 -5.50 0.43
N VAL A 268 -2.72 -6.64 0.40
CA VAL A 268 -3.34 -7.25 1.59
C VAL A 268 -2.85 -8.67 1.76
N MET A 269 -2.03 -8.90 2.77
CA MET A 269 -1.58 -10.22 3.19
C MET A 269 -2.63 -10.87 4.10
N ILE A 270 -2.93 -12.14 3.86
CA ILE A 270 -3.84 -12.96 4.67
C ILE A 270 -3.01 -14.04 5.34
N LYS A 271 -3.01 -14.05 6.67
CA LYS A 271 -2.33 -15.04 7.51
C LYS A 271 -3.14 -16.35 7.59
N GLU A 272 -2.56 -17.40 8.14
CA GLU A 272 -3.23 -18.70 8.30
C GLU A 272 -4.51 -18.62 9.15
N ASP A 273 -4.54 -17.72 10.13
CA ASP A 273 -5.68 -17.47 11.02
C ASP A 273 -6.75 -16.53 10.41
N ASP A 274 -6.67 -16.25 9.11
CA ASP A 274 -7.53 -15.32 8.36
C ASP A 274 -7.41 -13.84 8.81
N SER A 275 -6.45 -13.49 9.67
CA SER A 275 -6.13 -12.09 9.97
C SER A 275 -5.41 -11.44 8.79
N ILE A 276 -5.55 -10.11 8.67
CA ILE A 276 -4.96 -9.35 7.57
C ILE A 276 -3.78 -8.49 8.03
N VAL A 277 -2.87 -8.23 7.10
CA VAL A 277 -1.85 -7.19 7.20
C VAL A 277 -1.83 -6.40 5.89
N ILE A 278 -2.00 -5.09 6.00
CA ILE A 278 -1.90 -4.15 4.88
C ILE A 278 -0.43 -3.81 4.68
N ILE A 279 0.04 -3.79 3.43
CA ILE A 279 1.44 -3.54 3.05
C ILE A 279 1.49 -2.55 1.88
N ASP A 280 2.70 -2.10 1.50
CA ASP A 280 2.96 -1.25 0.33
C ASP A 280 2.38 0.17 0.44
N PHE A 281 2.94 0.96 1.36
CA PHE A 281 2.46 2.30 1.70
C PHE A 281 3.10 3.42 0.84
N CYS A 282 3.64 3.11 -0.34
CA CYS A 282 4.35 4.10 -1.18
C CYS A 282 3.43 5.10 -1.91
N GLN A 283 2.12 4.81 -2.01
CA GLN A 283 1.14 5.70 -2.65
C GLN A 283 0.22 6.42 -1.67
N VAL A 284 0.53 6.40 -0.38
CA VAL A 284 -0.41 6.87 0.65
C VAL A 284 -0.58 8.39 0.66
N ARG A 285 -1.74 8.82 1.17
CA ARG A 285 -2.03 10.20 1.53
C ARG A 285 -2.01 10.39 3.04
N MET A 286 -1.11 11.24 3.52
CA MET A 286 -0.94 11.54 4.95
C MET A 286 -1.36 12.98 5.24
N THR A 287 -2.41 13.14 6.04
CA THR A 287 -2.92 14.49 6.38
C THR A 287 -1.90 15.35 7.14
N THR A 288 -1.00 14.72 7.91
CA THR A 288 0.08 15.38 8.65
C THR A 288 0.98 16.21 7.75
N PHE A 289 1.25 15.77 6.52
CA PHE A 289 2.17 16.45 5.60
C PHE A 289 1.47 17.34 4.57
N LEU A 290 0.19 17.10 4.27
CA LEU A 290 -0.53 17.84 3.23
C LEU A 290 -1.07 19.21 3.66
N ASN A 291 -1.34 19.40 4.94
CA ASN A 291 -2.08 20.58 5.38
C ASN A 291 -1.29 21.36 6.42
N LYS A 292 -0.60 22.43 5.99
CA LYS A 292 0.14 23.37 6.87
C LYS A 292 -0.73 23.95 8.00
N THR A 293 -2.06 23.93 7.85
CA THR A 293 -3.03 24.37 8.86
C THR A 293 -3.74 23.25 9.61
N ALA A 294 -3.64 21.99 9.17
CA ALA A 294 -4.44 20.88 9.71
C ALA A 294 -3.63 19.59 9.93
N GLY A 295 -2.36 19.70 10.29
CA GLY A 295 -1.48 18.58 10.71
C GLY A 295 -1.94 17.84 11.98
N LYS A 296 -3.25 17.78 12.21
CA LYS A 296 -3.95 16.97 13.19
C LYS A 296 -4.70 15.86 12.46
N THR A 297 -4.69 14.65 13.00
CA THR A 297 -5.51 13.54 12.54
C THR A 297 -7.01 13.82 12.76
N PRO A 298 -7.94 13.08 12.12
CA PRO A 298 -9.37 13.20 12.41
C PRO A 298 -9.71 13.05 13.90
N LYS A 299 -8.99 12.17 14.61
CA LYS A 299 -9.10 11.99 16.06
C LYS A 299 -8.62 13.22 16.84
N GLU A 300 -7.48 13.80 16.48
CA GLU A 300 -6.94 15.00 17.15
C GLU A 300 -7.75 16.28 16.85
N ARG A 301 -8.46 16.31 15.72
CA ARG A 301 -9.43 17.37 15.40
C ARG A 301 -10.77 17.18 16.11
N ALA A 302 -10.98 16.05 16.79
CA ALA A 302 -12.21 15.86 17.53
C ALA A 302 -12.25 16.80 18.72
N ASP A 303 -13.18 17.76 18.71
CA ASP A 303 -13.44 18.64 19.86
C ASP A 303 -13.94 17.87 21.10
N ASN A 304 -14.26 16.59 20.93
CA ASN A 304 -14.70 15.68 21.98
C ASN A 304 -13.76 14.46 22.02
N PRO A 305 -13.09 14.17 23.15
CA PRO A 305 -12.24 12.98 23.29
C PRO A 305 -13.02 11.66 23.17
N ASN A 306 -14.35 11.70 23.36
CA ASN A 306 -15.24 10.55 23.19
C ASN A 306 -15.82 10.47 21.77
N LYS A 307 -15.38 11.31 20.83
CA LYS A 307 -15.82 11.21 19.44
C LYS A 307 -15.32 9.88 18.89
N LEU A 308 -16.23 9.13 18.28
CA LEU A 308 -15.94 7.86 17.65
C LEU A 308 -15.60 8.07 16.16
N PRO A 309 -14.84 7.14 15.54
CA PRO A 309 -14.63 7.12 14.10
C PRO A 309 -15.96 7.05 13.34
N ARG A 310 -15.98 7.55 12.10
CA ARG A 310 -17.15 7.47 11.22
C ARG A 310 -17.56 6.00 11.00
N SER A 311 -18.86 5.73 10.97
CA SER A 311 -19.38 4.39 10.70
C SER A 311 -18.92 3.87 9.33
N PRO A 312 -18.44 2.60 9.23
CA PRO A 312 -18.18 1.94 7.96
C PRO A 312 -19.38 1.94 7.01
N ILE A 313 -20.61 1.91 7.54
CA ILE A 313 -21.84 1.95 6.74
C ILE A 313 -21.85 3.17 5.83
N GLU A 314 -21.49 4.35 6.37
CA GLU A 314 -21.51 5.59 5.58
C GLU A 314 -20.34 5.69 4.60
N THR A 315 -19.17 5.18 5.00
CA THR A 315 -17.95 5.30 4.22
C THR A 315 -18.00 4.40 2.99
N TYR A 316 -18.51 3.16 3.13
CA TYR A 316 -18.50 2.14 2.07
C TYR A 316 -19.89 1.90 1.48
N TRP A 317 -20.82 2.85 1.65
CA TRP A 317 -22.18 2.68 1.17
C TRP A 317 -22.22 2.48 -0.35
N PRO A 318 -22.80 1.38 -0.85
CA PRO A 318 -22.71 1.00 -2.26
C PRO A 318 -23.59 1.84 -3.20
N PHE A 319 -24.26 2.86 -2.67
CA PHE A 319 -25.08 3.80 -3.45
C PHE A 319 -24.60 5.25 -3.31
N SER A 320 -23.48 5.52 -2.63
CA SER A 320 -23.05 6.89 -2.35
C SER A 320 -22.60 7.62 -3.63
N PRO A 321 -23.19 8.77 -4.00
CA PRO A 321 -22.81 9.50 -5.21
C PRO A 321 -21.38 10.06 -5.16
N SER A 322 -20.76 10.14 -3.97
CA SER A 322 -19.36 10.52 -3.81
C SER A 322 -18.38 9.34 -3.89
N GLY A 323 -18.87 8.13 -4.18
CA GLY A 323 -18.16 6.96 -4.66
C GLY A 323 -16.71 6.78 -4.23
N SER A 324 -16.46 6.23 -3.05
CA SER A 324 -15.30 5.34 -2.86
C SER A 324 -15.82 3.91 -2.94
N TYR A 325 -16.14 3.47 -4.15
CA TYR A 325 -16.79 2.18 -4.44
C TYR A 325 -15.81 1.01 -4.46
N PHE A 326 -14.92 0.98 -3.47
CA PHE A 326 -13.87 -0.03 -3.37
C PHE A 326 -14.36 -1.48 -3.51
N LEU A 327 -15.57 -1.76 -3.01
CA LEU A 327 -16.15 -3.11 -3.04
C LEU A 327 -16.81 -3.48 -4.37
N LEU A 328 -17.26 -2.52 -5.20
CA LEU A 328 -18.19 -2.78 -6.31
C LEU A 328 -17.88 -2.06 -7.63
N GLU A 329 -17.14 -0.94 -7.67
CA GLU A 329 -16.66 -0.39 -8.98
C GLU A 329 -15.77 -1.43 -9.68
N ASP A 330 -14.96 -2.13 -8.89
CA ASP A 330 -14.16 -3.26 -9.33
C ASP A 330 -14.97 -4.55 -9.60
N ALA A 331 -16.27 -4.60 -9.31
CA ALA A 331 -17.07 -5.77 -9.66
C ALA A 331 -17.40 -5.86 -11.16
N ALA A 332 -17.17 -4.79 -11.94
CA ALA A 332 -17.24 -4.79 -13.41
C ALA A 332 -15.91 -5.17 -14.08
N GLY A 333 -15.00 -5.86 -13.36
CA GLY A 333 -13.73 -6.37 -13.90
C GLY A 333 -12.47 -5.86 -13.19
N GLY A 334 -12.60 -5.12 -12.09
CA GLY A 334 -11.49 -4.72 -11.24
C GLY A 334 -11.11 -5.75 -10.17
N TYR A 335 -10.16 -5.38 -9.33
CA TYR A 335 -9.39 -6.28 -8.49
C TYR A 335 -10.20 -6.89 -7.34
N TRP A 336 -11.12 -6.13 -6.73
CA TRP A 336 -11.94 -6.59 -5.60
C TRP A 336 -13.14 -7.46 -5.96
N GLY A 337 -13.63 -7.36 -7.20
CA GLY A 337 -14.77 -8.15 -7.69
C GLY A 337 -14.56 -9.66 -7.60
N SER A 338 -13.29 -10.09 -7.60
CA SER A 338 -12.93 -11.50 -7.45
C SER A 338 -12.97 -12.01 -6.00
N TRP A 339 -13.07 -11.13 -5.00
CA TRP A 339 -13.10 -11.52 -3.58
C TRP A 339 -14.49 -11.50 -2.96
N ILE A 340 -15.44 -10.73 -3.50
CA ILE A 340 -16.80 -10.61 -2.98
C ILE A 340 -17.67 -11.85 -3.30
N PRO A 341 -18.80 -12.08 -2.60
CA PRO A 341 -19.74 -13.14 -2.94
C PRO A 341 -20.09 -13.20 -4.43
N GLN A 342 -20.10 -14.41 -5.01
CA GLN A 342 -20.36 -14.59 -6.44
C GLN A 342 -21.71 -13.98 -6.86
N LEU A 343 -22.70 -14.08 -5.98
CA LEU A 343 -24.03 -13.54 -6.24
C LEU A 343 -24.00 -12.00 -6.35
N TRP A 344 -23.23 -11.31 -5.51
CA TRP A 344 -23.11 -9.85 -5.57
C TRP A 344 -22.51 -9.42 -6.91
N HIS A 345 -21.39 -10.05 -7.28
CA HIS A 345 -20.69 -9.81 -8.55
C HIS A 345 -21.59 -10.10 -9.77
N ARG A 346 -22.33 -11.22 -9.75
CA ARG A 346 -23.19 -11.62 -10.87
C ARG A 346 -24.34 -10.64 -11.10
N GLU A 347 -25.06 -10.27 -10.04
CA GLU A 347 -26.21 -9.38 -10.19
C GLU A 347 -25.77 -7.95 -10.58
N TYR A 348 -24.65 -7.47 -10.04
CA TYR A 348 -24.07 -6.19 -10.45
C TYR A 348 -23.75 -6.14 -11.95
N ASN A 349 -23.05 -7.15 -12.47
CA ASN A 349 -22.71 -7.24 -13.89
C ASN A 349 -23.92 -7.39 -14.83
N ASN A 350 -25.07 -7.82 -14.30
CA ASN A 350 -26.32 -7.87 -15.05
C ASN A 350 -27.05 -6.51 -15.09
N GLY A 351 -26.41 -5.44 -14.60
CA GLY A 351 -27.00 -4.10 -14.51
C GLY A 351 -28.14 -4.03 -13.50
N ARG A 352 -28.16 -4.92 -12.49
CA ARG A 352 -29.17 -4.92 -11.43
C ARG A 352 -28.57 -4.36 -10.15
N ASP A 353 -29.30 -3.47 -9.50
CA ASP A 353 -28.97 -2.95 -8.17
C ASP A 353 -28.93 -4.05 -7.10
N ASP A 354 -29.46 -5.25 -7.37
CA ASP A 354 -29.53 -6.38 -6.43
C ASP A 354 -28.16 -6.70 -5.77
N GLY A 355 -27.05 -6.61 -6.51
CA GLY A 355 -25.71 -6.83 -5.94
C GLY A 355 -25.32 -5.76 -4.92
N MET A 356 -25.62 -4.49 -5.23
CA MET A 356 -25.43 -3.36 -4.31
C MET A 356 -26.36 -3.44 -3.11
N GLU A 357 -27.61 -3.88 -3.30
CA GLU A 357 -28.57 -4.09 -2.21
C GLU A 357 -28.10 -5.18 -1.24
N MET A 358 -27.48 -6.26 -1.74
CA MET A 358 -26.90 -7.30 -0.89
C MET A 358 -25.68 -6.79 -0.10
N ALA A 359 -24.79 -6.02 -0.75
CA ALA A 359 -23.66 -5.39 -0.07
C ALA A 359 -24.13 -4.40 1.01
N ALA A 360 -25.15 -3.58 0.71
CA ALA A 360 -25.76 -2.67 1.67
C ALA A 360 -26.37 -3.40 2.87
N ALA A 361 -27.08 -4.50 2.63
CA ALA A 361 -27.62 -5.33 3.70
C ALA A 361 -26.51 -5.87 4.60
N TRP A 362 -25.42 -6.36 4.00
CA TRP A 362 -24.28 -6.87 4.76
C TRP A 362 -23.60 -5.78 5.60
N LEU A 363 -23.40 -4.57 5.07
CA LEU A 363 -22.85 -3.44 5.84
C LEU A 363 -23.73 -3.12 7.06
N LEU A 364 -25.05 -3.02 6.84
CA LEU A 364 -26.00 -2.74 7.92
C LEU A 364 -26.02 -3.87 8.96
N GLU A 365 -26.04 -5.14 8.53
CA GLU A 365 -26.01 -6.30 9.43
C GLU A 365 -24.70 -6.36 10.24
N THR A 366 -23.58 -5.90 9.66
CA THR A 366 -22.26 -6.00 10.28
C THR A 366 -21.98 -4.88 11.29
N TRP A 367 -22.40 -3.63 11.02
CA TRP A 367 -21.98 -2.45 11.81
C TRP A 367 -23.11 -1.60 12.41
N SER A 368 -24.39 -1.94 12.21
CA SER A 368 -25.51 -1.11 12.72
C SER A 368 -25.52 -0.91 14.23
N ASN A 369 -25.00 -1.90 14.99
CA ASN A 369 -24.97 -1.89 16.45
C ASN A 369 -23.55 -1.89 17.02
N ASP A 370 -22.56 -1.51 16.22
CA ASP A 370 -21.16 -1.53 16.64
C ASP A 370 -20.78 -0.22 17.34
N GLU A 371 -20.69 -0.27 18.67
CA GLU A 371 -20.39 0.88 19.54
C GLU A 371 -18.98 1.43 19.38
N ARG A 372 -18.10 0.77 18.60
CA ARG A 372 -16.77 1.29 18.27
C ARG A 372 -16.84 2.48 17.31
N TYR A 373 -17.97 2.66 16.62
CA TYR A 373 -18.15 3.69 15.61
C TYR A 373 -19.25 4.69 15.99
N ALA A 374 -19.14 5.90 15.43
CA ALA A 374 -20.18 6.89 15.56
C ALA A 374 -21.49 6.37 14.93
N PRO A 375 -22.65 6.69 15.52
CA PRO A 375 -23.93 6.41 14.88
C PRO A 375 -23.97 6.97 13.46
N VAL A 376 -24.67 6.27 12.57
CA VAL A 376 -24.94 6.75 11.22
C VAL A 376 -25.66 8.09 11.31
N SER A 377 -25.12 9.09 10.62
CA SER A 377 -25.60 10.47 10.63
C SER A 377 -27.00 10.60 10.06
N SER A 378 -27.76 11.56 10.57
CA SER A 378 -29.09 11.86 10.04
C SER A 378 -29.05 12.32 8.58
N ALA A 379 -27.94 12.92 8.13
CA ALA A 379 -27.77 13.32 6.73
C ALA A 379 -27.69 12.10 5.80
N PHE A 380 -26.96 11.07 6.20
CA PHE A 380 -26.94 9.79 5.49
C PHE A 380 -28.31 9.12 5.56
N LEU A 381 -28.86 8.91 6.77
CA LEU A 381 -30.10 8.13 6.95
C LEU A 381 -31.28 8.71 6.16
N ASN A 382 -31.33 10.02 6.00
CA ASN A 382 -32.39 10.71 5.29
C ASN A 382 -32.01 11.11 3.85
N HIS A 383 -30.97 10.49 3.27
CA HIS A 383 -30.62 10.69 1.87
C HIS A 383 -31.74 10.21 0.95
N THR A 384 -32.10 11.01 -0.05
CA THR A 384 -33.26 10.76 -0.93
C THR A 384 -33.11 9.49 -1.76
N GLU A 385 -31.89 9.09 -2.10
CA GLU A 385 -31.64 7.84 -2.84
C GLU A 385 -32.07 6.59 -2.06
N HIS A 386 -32.20 6.67 -0.74
CA HIS A 386 -32.70 5.56 0.08
C HIS A 386 -34.19 5.27 -0.17
N GLU A 387 -34.95 6.20 -0.75
CA GLU A 387 -36.37 6.02 -1.07
C GLU A 387 -36.62 5.01 -2.20
N MET A 388 -35.65 4.85 -3.09
CA MET A 388 -35.75 3.95 -4.24
C MET A 388 -35.19 2.55 -3.95
N ARG A 389 -34.72 2.28 -2.73
CA ARG A 389 -34.05 1.03 -2.37
C ARG A 389 -35.03 -0.09 -2.06
N ASN A 390 -34.50 -1.31 -2.00
CA ASN A 390 -35.29 -2.47 -1.63
C ASN A 390 -36.00 -2.25 -0.26
N PRO A 391 -37.28 -2.66 -0.11
CA PRO A 391 -38.01 -2.53 1.16
C PRO A 391 -37.28 -3.12 2.38
N LYS A 392 -36.46 -4.16 2.20
CA LYS A 392 -35.60 -4.71 3.26
C LYS A 392 -34.60 -3.66 3.76
N ILE A 393 -33.87 -3.01 2.85
CA ILE A 393 -32.89 -1.97 3.20
C ILE A 393 -33.57 -0.77 3.84
N ILE A 394 -34.70 -0.32 3.29
CA ILE A 394 -35.49 0.77 3.88
C ILE A 394 -35.83 0.48 5.34
N LYS A 395 -36.34 -0.71 5.64
CA LYS A 395 -36.69 -1.12 7.00
C LYS A 395 -35.47 -1.16 7.94
N MET A 396 -34.32 -1.58 7.43
CA MET A 396 -33.07 -1.60 8.21
C MET A 396 -32.57 -0.18 8.52
N LEU A 397 -32.68 0.75 7.56
CA LEU A 397 -32.36 2.16 7.76
C LEU A 397 -33.35 2.83 8.73
N GLU A 398 -34.64 2.52 8.66
CA GLU A 398 -35.65 2.98 9.62
C GLU A 398 -35.34 2.51 11.05
N ALA A 399 -34.85 1.27 11.21
CA ALA A 399 -34.40 0.77 12.51
C ALA A 399 -33.19 1.55 13.07
N LEU A 400 -32.41 2.19 12.22
CA LEU A 400 -31.31 3.09 12.60
C LEU A 400 -31.74 4.55 12.81
N GLY A 401 -33.03 4.87 12.65
CA GLY A 401 -33.57 6.20 12.87
C GLY A 401 -33.79 7.04 11.61
N ARG A 402 -33.79 6.43 10.41
CA ARG A 402 -34.28 7.11 9.21
C ARG A 402 -35.73 7.54 9.41
N THR A 403 -36.00 8.81 9.16
CA THR A 403 -37.36 9.35 9.12
C THR A 403 -37.71 9.60 7.66
N PRO A 404 -38.71 8.90 7.08
CA PRO A 404 -39.12 9.16 5.71
C PRO A 404 -39.39 10.64 5.51
N ALA A 405 -38.89 11.22 4.43
CA ALA A 405 -39.27 12.58 4.05
C ALA A 405 -40.80 12.59 3.97
N ARG A 406 -41.46 13.49 4.73
CA ARG A 406 -42.89 13.69 4.53
C ARG A 406 -43.04 14.12 3.07
N PRO A 407 -43.94 13.52 2.28
CA PRO A 407 -44.19 14.01 0.93
C PRO A 407 -44.65 15.46 1.05
N GLU A 408 -43.73 16.39 0.80
CA GLU A 408 -44.05 17.81 0.68
C GLU A 408 -44.81 17.96 -0.63
N HIS A 409 -46.14 17.94 -0.52
CA HIS A 409 -47.12 18.09 -1.60
C HIS A 409 -47.34 16.83 -2.46
N ALA A 410 -48.12 15.88 -1.91
CA ALA A 410 -48.96 14.98 -2.70
C ALA A 410 -50.41 15.49 -2.72
#